data_AF-A0A7J4RG56-F1
#
_entry.id   AF-A0A7J4RG56-F1
#
_cell.length_a   1.000
_cell.length_b   1.000
_cell.length_c   1.000
_cell.angle_alpha   90.00
_cell.angle_beta   90.00
_cell.angle_gamma   90.00
#
_symmetry.space_group_name_H-M   'P 1'
#
loop_
_entity.id
_entity.type
_entity.pdbx_description
1 polymer ?
#
loop_
_entity_poly.entity_id
_entity_poly.type
_entity_poly.pdbx_seq_one_letter_code
_entity_poly.pdbx_strand_id
1 'polypeptide(L)'
;HTPLGRGRIIHGDGAIYQRVRFDALLFCMDDYEVVEGAISEVNEFGAFVRIGPMEALLHKSQILDDQVEVNVGAGTISGRNDDKRLGIGTAVRARIVSLSPDTSDPRRSKIGLTCKQPGLGSLEWLGETGE
;
A
#
# COMPACT_ATOMS: atom_id res chain seq x y z
N HIS A 1 -5.28 -20.21 -20.24
CA HIS A 1 -3.94 -20.74 -20.58
C HIS A 1 -4.02 -21.51 -21.90
N THR A 2 -2.97 -21.53 -22.70
CA THR A 2 -2.90 -22.24 -24.00
C THR A 2 -1.78 -23.27 -23.91
N PRO A 3 -2.04 -24.54 -24.26
CA PRO A 3 -0.99 -25.57 -24.28
C PRO A 3 0.06 -25.26 -25.35
N LEU A 4 1.33 -25.45 -25.00
CA LEU A 4 2.49 -25.31 -25.88
C LEU A 4 3.11 -26.69 -26.14
N GLY A 5 2.88 -27.23 -27.34
CA GLY A 5 3.37 -28.54 -27.74
C GLY A 5 2.66 -29.71 -27.03
N ARG A 6 3.24 -30.91 -27.11
CA ARG A 6 2.68 -32.14 -26.53
C ARG A 6 3.08 -32.29 -25.05
N GLY A 7 2.14 -32.76 -24.24
CA GLY A 7 2.39 -33.16 -22.86
C GLY A 7 3.35 -34.34 -22.77
N ARG A 8 4.03 -34.47 -21.62
CA ARG A 8 5.00 -35.54 -21.34
C ARG A 8 4.64 -36.25 -20.05
N ILE A 9 4.85 -37.56 -20.02
CA ILE A 9 4.70 -38.40 -18.83
C ILE A 9 6.11 -38.71 -18.31
N ILE A 10 6.33 -38.59 -17.00
CA ILE A 10 7.61 -38.88 -16.36
C ILE A 10 7.53 -40.29 -15.76
N HIS A 11 8.53 -41.13 -15.99
CA HIS A 11 8.52 -42.48 -15.43
C HIS A 11 8.46 -42.44 -13.88
N GLY A 12 7.54 -43.21 -13.30
CA GLY A 12 7.29 -43.21 -11.86
C GLY A 12 6.27 -42.16 -11.39
N ASP A 13 5.79 -41.30 -12.29
CA ASP A 13 4.74 -40.32 -12.02
C ASP A 13 3.63 -40.41 -13.09
N GLY A 14 2.40 -40.69 -12.66
CA GLY A 14 1.24 -40.81 -13.54
C GLY A 14 0.71 -39.48 -14.09
N ALA A 15 1.27 -38.35 -13.68
CA ALA A 15 0.86 -37.03 -14.13
C ALA A 15 1.31 -36.72 -15.57
N ILE A 16 0.48 -35.94 -16.29
CA ILE A 16 0.83 -35.36 -17.59
C ILE A 16 1.36 -33.95 -17.36
N TYR A 17 2.64 -33.74 -17.67
CA TYR A 17 3.28 -32.44 -17.62
C TYR A 17 3.11 -31.72 -18.96
N GLN A 18 2.29 -30.68 -18.97
CA GLN A 18 2.01 -29.85 -20.13
C GLN A 18 2.61 -28.46 -19.95
N ARG A 19 3.50 -28.05 -20.88
CA ARG A 19 3.90 -26.64 -20.94
C ARG A 19 2.71 -25.82 -21.40
N VAL A 20 2.43 -24.74 -20.70
CA VAL A 20 1.33 -23.83 -21.03
C VAL A 20 1.85 -22.40 -21.08
N ARG A 21 1.24 -21.58 -21.93
CA ARG A 21 1.32 -20.13 -21.86
C ARG A 21 0.07 -19.62 -21.16
N PHE A 22 0.21 -18.67 -20.25
CA PHE A 22 -0.92 -18.02 -19.63
C PHE A 22 -0.57 -16.57 -19.36
N ASP A 23 -1.59 -15.74 -19.28
CA ASP A 23 -1.47 -14.35 -18.87
C ASP A 23 -1.79 -14.28 -17.38
N ALA A 24 -1.02 -13.47 -16.65
CA ALA A 24 -1.20 -13.27 -15.23
C ALA A 24 -1.29 -11.76 -14.95
N LEU A 25 -2.31 -11.36 -14.20
CA LEU A 25 -2.39 -10.02 -13.66
C LEU A 25 -1.55 -9.97 -12.37
N LEU A 26 -0.61 -9.06 -12.31
CA LEU A 26 0.27 -8.86 -11.17
C LEU A 26 0.05 -7.46 -10.59
N PHE A 27 0.07 -7.36 -9.27
CA PHE A 27 0.24 -6.09 -8.59
C PHE A 27 1.74 -5.96 -8.28
N CYS A 28 2.38 -5.00 -8.93
CA CYS A 28 3.78 -4.68 -8.73
C CYS A 28 3.88 -3.31 -8.08
N MET A 29 4.95 -3.12 -7.31
CA MET A 29 5.20 -1.90 -6.58
C MET A 29 6.69 -1.65 -6.56
N ASP A 30 7.08 -0.39 -6.73
CA ASP A 30 8.48 0.00 -6.84
C ASP A 30 8.90 0.90 -5.67
N ASP A 31 10.20 0.87 -5.35
CA ASP A 31 10.76 1.85 -4.42
C ASP A 31 10.54 3.27 -4.94
N TYR A 32 10.14 4.18 -4.04
CA TYR A 32 9.84 5.58 -4.36
C TYR A 32 8.63 5.82 -5.27
N GLU A 33 7.83 4.80 -5.57
CA GLU A 33 6.57 4.96 -6.27
C GLU A 33 5.61 5.85 -5.47
N VAL A 34 4.93 6.77 -6.17
CA VAL A 34 3.83 7.54 -5.60
C VAL A 34 2.55 6.74 -5.78
N VAL A 35 1.91 6.42 -4.67
CA VAL A 35 0.71 5.61 -4.61
C VAL A 35 -0.44 6.40 -4.00
N GLU A 36 -1.65 6.08 -4.45
CA GLU A 36 -2.89 6.58 -3.85
C GLU A 36 -3.61 5.42 -3.17
N GLY A 37 -4.26 5.74 -2.05
CA GLY A 37 -4.97 4.75 -1.27
C GLY A 37 -5.91 5.39 -0.27
N ALA A 38 -6.57 4.56 0.53
CA ALA A 38 -7.42 5.01 1.61
C ALA A 38 -6.93 4.43 2.94
N ILE A 39 -7.02 5.22 4.01
CA ILE A 39 -6.72 4.74 5.36
C ILE A 39 -7.71 3.63 5.72
N SER A 40 -7.20 2.44 5.99
CA SER A 40 -8.02 1.30 6.42
C SER A 40 -8.08 1.17 7.94
N GLU A 41 -7.02 1.59 8.64
CA GLU A 41 -6.91 1.47 10.10
C GLU A 41 -6.00 2.57 10.68
N VAL A 42 -6.29 2.99 11.91
CA VAL A 42 -5.48 3.95 12.67
C VAL A 42 -4.99 3.28 13.96
N ASN A 43 -3.70 3.37 14.22
CA ASN A 43 -3.01 2.81 15.38
C ASN A 43 -2.11 3.86 16.04
N GLU A 44 -1.68 3.64 17.29
CA GLU A 44 -0.91 4.63 18.07
C GLU A 44 0.38 5.13 17.40
N PHE A 45 0.95 4.32 16.50
CA PHE A 45 2.17 4.61 15.76
C PHE A 45 1.93 5.17 14.35
N GLY A 46 0.70 5.23 13.85
CA GLY A 46 0.41 5.73 12.51
C GLY A 46 -0.90 5.21 11.92
N ALA A 47 -1.01 5.23 10.60
CA ALA A 47 -2.16 4.74 9.87
C ALA A 47 -1.74 3.66 8.87
N PHE A 48 -2.57 2.63 8.72
CA PHE A 48 -2.46 1.71 7.60
C PHE A 48 -3.26 2.25 6.42
N VAL A 49 -2.63 2.29 5.26
CA VAL A 49 -3.19 2.76 4.00
C VAL A 49 -3.29 1.58 3.05
N ARG A 50 -4.48 1.32 2.54
CA ARG A 50 -4.72 0.32 1.51
C ARG A 50 -4.37 0.89 0.14
N ILE A 51 -3.31 0.38 -0.47
CA ILE A 51 -2.76 0.85 -1.75
C ILE A 51 -3.03 -0.13 -2.89
N GLY A 52 -4.19 -0.79 -2.86
CA GLY A 52 -4.55 -1.90 -3.74
C GLY A 52 -4.75 -3.20 -2.93
N PRO A 53 -4.13 -4.33 -3.31
CA PRO A 53 -4.25 -5.58 -2.56
C PRO A 53 -3.40 -5.61 -1.28
N MET A 54 -2.52 -4.62 -1.09
CA MET A 54 -1.60 -4.53 0.04
C MET A 54 -1.96 -3.37 0.97
N GLU A 55 -1.58 -3.51 2.24
CA GLU A 55 -1.64 -2.45 3.24
C GLU A 55 -0.23 -1.99 3.57
N ALA A 56 -0.06 -0.67 3.61
CA ALA A 56 1.21 -0.02 3.85
C ALA A 56 1.10 0.91 5.05
N LEU A 57 2.18 0.99 5.82
CA LEU A 57 2.22 1.78 7.04
C LEU A 57 2.68 3.21 6.74
N LEU A 58 1.80 4.16 7.03
CA LEU A 58 2.13 5.56 7.14
C LEU A 58 2.38 5.89 8.62
N HIS A 59 3.65 5.87 9.02
CA HIS A 59 4.04 6.15 10.40
C HIS A 59 3.71 7.60 10.79
N LYS A 60 3.32 7.85 12.05
CA LYS A 60 2.85 9.17 12.52
C LYS A 60 3.83 10.32 12.25
N SER A 61 5.13 10.05 12.28
CA SER A 61 6.17 11.04 11.99
C SER A 61 6.34 11.36 10.50
N GLN A 62 5.64 10.64 9.62
CA GLN A 62 5.67 10.77 8.17
C GLN A 62 4.34 11.32 7.59
N ILE A 63 3.38 11.71 8.44
CA ILE A 63 2.05 12.20 8.03
C ILE A 63 2.07 13.70 7.74
N LEU A 64 2.36 14.52 8.75
CA LEU A 64 2.43 15.98 8.70
C LEU A 64 3.77 16.46 9.23
N ASP A 65 4.22 17.63 8.81
CA ASP A 65 5.48 18.23 9.26
C ASP A 65 5.50 18.49 10.76
N ASP A 66 4.36 18.88 11.31
CA ASP A 66 4.14 19.11 12.74
C ASP A 66 3.81 17.82 13.53
N GLN A 67 3.81 17.91 14.86
CA GLN A 67 3.34 16.84 15.72
C GLN A 67 1.87 16.51 15.45
N VAL A 68 1.59 15.21 15.32
CA VAL A 68 0.23 14.69 15.19
C VAL A 68 -0.22 14.04 16.49
N GLU A 69 -1.50 14.19 16.79
CA GLU A 69 -2.19 13.48 17.86
C GLU A 69 -3.01 12.35 17.24
N VAL A 70 -2.87 11.14 17.79
CA VAL A 70 -3.57 9.95 17.32
C VAL A 70 -4.66 9.60 18.33
N ASN A 71 -5.90 9.56 17.86
CA ASN A 71 -7.03 9.05 18.63
C ASN A 71 -7.48 7.71 18.03
N VAL A 72 -6.95 6.62 18.60
CA VAL A 72 -7.26 5.25 18.15
C VAL A 72 -8.74 4.92 18.34
N GLY A 73 -9.36 5.36 19.45
CA GLY A 73 -10.78 5.09 19.72
C GLY A 73 -11.73 5.74 18.71
N ALA A 74 -11.38 6.93 18.22
CA ALA A 74 -12.12 7.62 17.16
C ALA A 74 -11.65 7.22 15.74
N GLY A 75 -10.55 6.48 15.60
CA GLY A 75 -9.95 6.15 14.31
C GLY A 75 -9.46 7.38 13.54
N THR A 76 -8.93 8.39 14.24
CA THR A 76 -8.52 9.67 13.65
C THR A 76 -7.12 10.10 14.06
N ILE A 77 -6.47 10.88 13.19
CA ILE A 77 -5.18 11.52 13.40
C ILE A 77 -5.35 13.00 13.06
N SER A 78 -4.98 13.89 13.98
CA SER A 78 -5.08 15.34 13.79
C SER A 78 -3.72 16.01 13.99
N GLY A 79 -3.42 17.02 13.17
CA GLY A 79 -2.31 17.92 13.45
C GLY A 79 -2.54 18.70 14.74
N ARG A 80 -1.47 18.98 15.50
CA ARG A 80 -1.58 19.79 16.73
C ARG A 80 -1.79 21.26 16.41
N ASN A 81 -1.02 21.81 15.46
CA ASN A 81 -1.08 23.22 15.09
C ASN A 81 -1.80 23.46 13.75
N ASP A 82 -2.08 22.40 12.99
CA ASP A 82 -2.81 22.45 11.71
C ASP A 82 -4.24 21.91 11.90
N ASP A 83 -5.23 22.50 11.23
CA ASP A 83 -6.62 21.98 11.19
C ASP A 83 -6.75 20.73 10.26
N LYS A 84 -5.62 20.09 9.95
CA LYS A 84 -5.53 18.92 9.09
C LYS A 84 -5.88 17.67 9.88
N ARG A 85 -6.83 16.90 9.36
CA ARG A 85 -7.32 15.66 9.98
C ARG A 85 -7.35 14.53 8.95
N LEU A 86 -6.99 13.35 9.42
CA LEU A 86 -7.08 12.10 8.68
C LEU A 86 -7.90 11.11 9.51
N GLY A 87 -8.73 10.32 8.86
CA GLY A 87 -9.47 9.25 9.51
C GLY A 87 -9.56 8.02 8.63
N ILE A 88 -10.16 6.96 9.17
CA ILE A 88 -10.50 5.78 8.38
C ILE A 88 -11.36 6.20 7.18
N GLY A 89 -10.98 5.75 5.99
CA GLY A 89 -11.62 6.08 4.72
C GLY A 89 -11.06 7.32 4.02
N THR A 90 -10.25 8.15 4.69
CA THR A 90 -9.63 9.32 4.05
C THR A 90 -8.69 8.88 2.92
N ALA A 91 -8.85 9.48 1.75
CA ALA A 91 -8.00 9.23 0.60
C ALA A 91 -6.68 10.01 0.70
N VAL A 92 -5.57 9.31 0.52
CA VAL A 92 -4.22 9.86 0.68
C VAL A 92 -3.36 9.52 -0.53
N ARG A 93 -2.52 10.48 -0.93
CA ARG A 93 -1.41 10.28 -1.85
C ARG A 93 -0.12 10.26 -1.05
N ALA A 94 0.64 9.17 -1.17
CA ALA A 94 1.87 8.97 -0.43
C ALA A 94 2.96 8.39 -1.33
N ARG A 95 4.20 8.42 -0.87
CA ARG A 95 5.33 7.78 -1.56
C ARG A 95 5.85 6.60 -0.76
N ILE A 96 6.15 5.50 -1.44
CA ILE A 96 6.83 4.34 -0.85
C ILE A 96 8.27 4.73 -0.49
N VAL A 97 8.66 4.51 0.76
CA VAL A 97 10.02 4.80 1.25
C VAL A 97 10.77 3.54 1.72
N SER A 98 10.04 2.46 1.95
CA SER A 98 10.63 1.16 2.22
C SER A 98 9.72 0.05 1.71
N LEU A 99 10.33 -0.95 1.07
CA LEU A 99 9.65 -2.12 0.54
C LEU A 99 10.38 -3.38 1.02
N SER A 100 9.67 -4.22 1.76
CA SER A 100 10.17 -5.52 2.20
C SER A 100 9.08 -6.58 1.98
N PRO A 101 8.98 -7.11 0.75
CA PRO A 101 7.95 -8.08 0.38
C PRO A 101 8.26 -9.45 0.99
N ASP A 102 7.24 -10.10 1.54
CA ASP A 102 7.33 -11.50 1.98
C ASP A 102 6.82 -12.41 0.84
N THR A 103 7.72 -13.22 0.29
CA THR A 103 7.42 -14.08 -0.87
C THR A 103 6.57 -15.31 -0.51
N SER A 104 6.44 -15.64 0.77
CA SER A 104 5.63 -16.75 1.25
C SER A 104 4.22 -16.31 1.62
N ASP A 105 4.08 -15.15 2.25
CA ASP A 105 2.79 -14.55 2.58
C ASP A 105 2.81 -13.03 2.32
N PRO A 106 2.27 -12.58 1.17
CA PRO A 106 2.26 -11.16 0.81
C PRO A 106 1.64 -10.25 1.87
N ARG A 107 0.72 -10.73 2.71
CA ARG A 107 0.09 -9.93 3.78
C ARG A 107 1.05 -9.54 4.89
N ARG A 108 2.17 -10.26 5.03
CA ARG A 108 3.22 -9.97 6.02
C ARG A 108 4.28 -9.01 5.51
N SER A 109 4.16 -8.58 4.25
CA SER A 109 5.05 -7.59 3.65
C SER A 109 5.04 -6.30 4.44
N LYS A 110 6.22 -5.70 4.61
CA LYS A 110 6.36 -4.41 5.30
C LYS A 110 6.60 -3.34 4.26
N ILE A 111 5.67 -2.39 4.19
CA ILE A 111 5.69 -1.30 3.22
C ILE A 111 5.57 -0.01 4.00
N GLY A 112 6.57 0.87 3.89
CA GLY A 112 6.58 2.17 4.57
C GLY A 112 6.21 3.29 3.60
N LEU A 113 5.36 4.20 4.05
CA LEU A 113 4.91 5.38 3.30
C LEU A 113 5.36 6.70 3.93
N THR A 114 5.44 7.74 3.11
CA THR A 114 5.59 9.13 3.55
C THR A 114 4.67 10.10 2.82
N CYS A 115 4.22 11.14 3.52
CA CYS A 115 3.49 12.29 3.00
C CYS A 115 4.26 13.61 3.16
N LYS A 116 5.48 13.60 3.72
CA LYS A 116 6.30 14.79 4.02
C LYS A 116 7.04 15.38 2.81
N GLN A 117 6.49 15.22 1.63
CA GLN A 117 7.11 15.72 0.41
C GLN A 117 6.09 16.55 -0.37
N PRO A 118 6.54 17.56 -1.12
CA PRO A 118 5.63 18.40 -1.90
C PRO A 118 4.71 17.58 -2.79
N GLY A 119 3.41 17.88 -2.75
CA GLY A 119 2.39 17.20 -3.56
C GLY A 119 1.87 15.87 -3.00
N LEU A 120 2.22 15.52 -1.75
CA LEU A 120 1.70 14.36 -1.02
C LEU A 120 0.81 14.80 0.16
N GLY A 121 0.00 13.88 0.68
CA GLY A 121 -0.93 14.13 1.79
C GLY A 121 -2.37 13.68 1.49
N SER A 122 -3.33 14.17 2.27
CA SER A 122 -4.75 13.98 1.96
C SER A 122 -5.08 14.61 0.61
N LEU A 123 -5.86 13.90 -0.21
CA LEU A 123 -6.33 14.44 -1.48
C LEU A 123 -7.21 15.69 -1.29
N GLU A 124 -7.89 15.79 -0.15
CA GLU A 124 -8.70 16.97 0.20
C GLU A 124 -7.83 18.24 0.29
N TRP A 125 -6.68 18.16 0.99
CA TRP A 125 -5.79 19.32 1.16
C TRP A 125 -5.07 19.71 -0.13
N LEU A 126 -4.76 18.70 -0.96
CA LEU A 126 -4.11 18.92 -2.25
C LEU A 126 -5.06 19.57 -3.26
N GLY A 127 -6.36 19.30 -3.17
CA GLY A 127 -7.39 19.95 -3.99
C GLY A 127 -7.50 21.45 -3.72
N GLU A 128 -7.34 21.87 -2.47
CA GLU A 128 -7.43 23.29 -2.06
C GLU A 128 -6.25 24.15 -2.54
N THR A 129 -5.12 23.54 -2.91
CA THR A 129 -3.91 24.27 -3.36
C THR A 129 -3.93 24.51 -4.89
N GLY A 130 -4.97 24.06 -5.59
CA GLY A 130 -5.09 24.07 -7.06
C GLY A 130 -5.89 25.23 -7.67
N GLU A 131 -6.34 26.21 -6.88
CA GLU A 131 -7.00 27.45 -7.37
C GLU A 131 -6.09 28.68 -7.27
#